data_AF-A0A2V7K6D2-F1
#
_entry.id   AF-A0A2V7K6D2-F1
#
_cell.length_a   1.000
_cell.length_b   1.000
_cell.length_c   1.000
_cell.angle_alpha   90.00
_cell.angle_beta   90.00
_cell.angle_gamma   90.00
#
_symmetry.space_group_name_H-M   'P 1'
#
loop_
_entity.id
_entity.type
_entity.pdbx_description
1 polymer ?
#
loop_
_entity_poly.entity_id
_entity_poly.type
_entity_poly.pdbx_seq_one_letter_code
_entity_poly.pdbx_strand_id
1 'polypeptide(L)'
;MAIAPGAPPIVLIASVEEHPLVGALERRRYAVVQVQTGALAVEWARNFQPDAIMLAADLPDMTGIDASRLLHADLRIGHNVPILIIATDKPTPEQRVAALRAGAWDFVRHPGDPEEVALKLQTYVQAKRNIDVAFAEGLIDPATGLHS
;
A
#
# COMPACT_ATOMS: atom_id res chain seq x y z
N MET A 1 -15.97 3.25 4.41
CA MET A 1 -16.55 2.28 5.37
C MET A 1 -15.55 2.15 6.51
N ALA A 2 -15.91 2.40 7.76
CA ALA A 2 -14.95 2.34 8.87
C ALA A 2 -14.37 0.92 9.00
N ILE A 3 -13.05 0.79 9.11
CA ILE A 3 -12.38 -0.50 9.29
C ILE A 3 -12.83 -1.07 10.63
N ALA A 4 -13.44 -2.26 10.63
CA ALA A 4 -13.86 -2.91 11.86
C ALA A 4 -12.64 -3.18 12.76
N PRO A 5 -12.68 -2.82 14.05
CA PRO A 5 -11.58 -3.08 14.97
C PRO A 5 -11.28 -4.59 15.01
N GLY A 6 -10.04 -4.96 14.66
CA GLY A 6 -9.57 -6.34 14.59
C GLY A 6 -9.54 -6.99 13.20
N ALA A 7 -10.00 -6.31 12.14
CA ALA A 7 -9.86 -6.83 10.78
C ALA A 7 -8.38 -6.93 10.35
N PRO A 8 -7.97 -8.04 9.70
CA PRO A 8 -6.59 -8.21 9.22
C PRO A 8 -6.25 -7.10 8.21
N PRO A 9 -5.05 -6.50 8.26
CA PRO A 9 -4.69 -5.50 7.29
C PRO A 9 -4.58 -6.04 5.88
N ILE A 10 -5.15 -5.31 4.94
CA ILE A 10 -5.19 -5.70 3.53
C ILE A 10 -3.95 -5.14 2.83
N VAL A 11 -3.15 -5.99 2.21
CA VAL A 11 -1.98 -5.59 1.41
C VAL A 11 -2.22 -6.01 -0.03
N LEU A 12 -2.19 -5.04 -0.94
CA LEU A 12 -2.26 -5.29 -2.37
C LEU A 12 -0.84 -5.35 -2.94
N ILE A 13 -0.49 -6.46 -3.60
CA ILE A 13 0.81 -6.66 -4.24
C ILE A 13 0.59 -6.79 -5.76
N ALA A 14 1.24 -5.92 -6.54
CA ALA A 14 1.30 -6.03 -7.99
C ALA A 14 2.66 -6.63 -8.40
N SER A 15 2.66 -7.85 -8.92
CA SER A 15 3.86 -8.57 -9.38
C SER A 15 3.45 -9.66 -10.36
N VAL A 16 4.27 -9.89 -11.40
CA VAL A 16 4.02 -10.90 -12.45
C VAL A 16 4.03 -12.31 -11.87
N GLU A 17 5.02 -12.60 -11.02
CA GLU A 17 5.17 -13.87 -10.33
C GLU A 17 4.75 -13.75 -8.87
N GLU A 18 4.40 -14.88 -8.24
CA GLU A 18 4.07 -14.95 -6.82
C GLU A 18 5.24 -14.41 -5.99
N HIS A 19 4.98 -13.35 -5.22
CA HIS A 19 6.05 -12.67 -4.50
C HIS A 19 6.33 -13.38 -3.16
N PRO A 20 7.58 -13.69 -2.78
CA PRO A 20 7.90 -14.39 -1.53
C PRO A 20 7.40 -13.72 -0.24
N LEU A 21 7.05 -12.43 -0.33
CA LEU A 21 6.44 -11.68 0.78
C LEU A 21 5.04 -12.14 1.13
N VAL A 22 4.30 -12.74 0.19
CA VAL A 22 2.91 -13.22 0.42
C VAL A 22 2.88 -14.09 1.68
N GLY A 23 3.65 -15.18 1.70
CA GLY A 23 3.68 -16.07 2.86
C GLY A 23 4.24 -15.42 4.15
N ALA A 24 5.17 -14.46 4.03
CA ALA A 24 5.71 -13.75 5.19
C ALA A 24 4.69 -12.81 5.85
N LEU A 25 3.83 -12.19 5.04
CA LEU A 25 2.75 -11.31 5.47
C LEU A 25 1.54 -12.11 5.98
N GLU A 26 1.19 -13.22 5.34
CA GLU A 26 0.10 -14.09 5.82
C GLU A 26 0.37 -14.67 7.21
N ARG A 27 1.62 -15.10 7.48
CA ARG A 27 2.06 -15.52 8.83
C ARG A 27 1.88 -14.43 9.89
N ARG A 28 1.88 -13.17 9.46
CA ARG A 28 1.64 -11.97 10.29
C ARG A 28 0.19 -11.50 10.27
N ARG A 29 -0.74 -12.33 9.77
CA ARG A 29 -2.18 -12.08 9.74
C ARG A 29 -2.60 -10.92 8.84
N TYR A 30 -1.80 -10.61 7.82
CA TYR A 30 -2.26 -9.77 6.71
C TYR A 30 -3.15 -10.57 5.77
N ALA A 31 -4.17 -9.92 5.22
CA ALA A 31 -4.89 -10.40 4.06
C ALA A 31 -4.17 -9.88 2.80
N VAL A 32 -3.52 -10.78 2.05
CA VAL A 32 -2.74 -10.39 0.87
C VAL A 32 -3.59 -10.60 -0.38
N VAL A 33 -3.66 -9.57 -1.21
CA VAL A 33 -4.25 -9.62 -2.54
C VAL A 33 -3.13 -9.46 -3.55
N GLN A 34 -2.96 -10.42 -4.45
CA GLN A 34 -1.98 -10.31 -5.51
C GLN A 34 -2.63 -10.14 -6.88
N VAL A 35 -2.10 -9.21 -7.67
CA VAL A 35 -2.49 -8.93 -9.05
C VAL A 35 -1.25 -8.88 -9.95
N GLN A 36 -1.41 -9.12 -11.26
CA GLN A 36 -0.26 -9.23 -12.17
C GLN A 36 0.11 -7.92 -12.90
N THR A 37 -0.71 -6.88 -12.84
CA THR A 37 -0.52 -5.64 -13.63
C THR A 37 -0.79 -4.38 -12.82
N GLY A 38 -0.27 -3.25 -13.29
CA GLY A 38 -0.52 -1.94 -12.69
C GLY A 38 -1.98 -1.51 -12.81
N ALA A 39 -2.61 -1.78 -13.97
CA ALA A 39 -4.02 -1.50 -14.18
C ALA A 39 -4.92 -2.28 -13.20
N LEU A 40 -4.64 -3.56 -12.97
CA LEU A 40 -5.37 -4.36 -11.97
C LEU A 40 -5.11 -3.85 -10.56
N ALA A 41 -3.90 -3.38 -10.25
CA ALA A 41 -3.60 -2.79 -8.95
C ALA A 41 -4.47 -1.55 -8.68
N VAL A 42 -4.62 -0.68 -9.67
CA VAL A 42 -5.49 0.50 -9.58
C VAL A 42 -6.95 0.08 -9.40
N GLU A 43 -7.44 -0.87 -10.20
CA GLU A 43 -8.81 -1.38 -10.10
C GLU A 43 -9.11 -1.97 -8.72
N TRP A 44 -8.26 -2.88 -8.24
CA TRP A 44 -8.46 -3.55 -6.96
C TRP A 44 -8.30 -2.60 -5.77
N ALA A 45 -7.38 -1.64 -5.83
CA ALA A 45 -7.21 -0.66 -4.77
C ALA A 45 -8.50 0.16 -4.52
N ARG A 46 -9.26 0.46 -5.58
CA ARG A 46 -10.55 1.17 -5.49
C ARG A 46 -11.64 0.37 -4.79
N ASN A 47 -11.63 -0.94 -4.98
CA ASN A 47 -12.69 -1.83 -4.52
C ASN A 47 -12.43 -2.35 -3.09
N PHE A 48 -11.16 -2.57 -2.75
CA PHE A 48 -10.78 -3.27 -1.51
C PHE A 48 -10.17 -2.36 -0.45
N GLN A 49 -9.91 -1.07 -0.76
CA GLN A 49 -9.36 -0.08 0.17
C GLN A 49 -8.18 -0.62 0.99
N PRO A 50 -7.06 -1.00 0.33
CA PRO A 50 -5.94 -1.65 1.01
C PRO A 50 -5.32 -0.74 2.08
N ASP A 51 -4.76 -1.35 3.12
CA ASP A 51 -3.96 -0.68 4.14
C ASP A 51 -2.54 -0.41 3.68
N ALA A 52 -2.07 -1.10 2.64
CA ALA A 52 -0.84 -0.80 1.92
C ALA A 52 -0.84 -1.38 0.50
N ILE A 53 -0.07 -0.75 -0.39
CA ILE A 53 0.13 -1.20 -1.77
C ILE A 53 1.62 -1.41 -2.02
N MET A 54 1.97 -2.54 -2.63
CA MET A 54 3.33 -2.86 -3.06
C MET A 54 3.33 -3.12 -4.56
N LEU A 55 4.23 -2.47 -5.29
CA LEU A 55 4.28 -2.52 -6.76
C LEU A 55 5.66 -2.98 -7.20
N ALA A 56 5.76 -4.04 -8.01
CA ALA A 56 7.01 -4.30 -8.73
C ALA A 56 7.42 -3.06 -9.55
N ALA A 57 8.72 -2.79 -9.60
CA ALA A 57 9.28 -1.65 -10.34
C ALA A 57 8.91 -1.73 -11.83
N ASP A 58 8.86 -2.94 -12.36
CA ASP A 58 8.47 -3.26 -13.72
C ASP A 58 7.22 -4.17 -13.69
N LEU A 59 6.12 -3.68 -14.24
CA LEU A 59 4.90 -4.45 -14.46
C LEU A 59 4.68 -4.62 -15.97
N PRO A 60 3.88 -5.61 -16.41
CA PRO A 60 3.70 -5.90 -17.83
C PRO A 60 3.15 -4.73 -18.66
N ASP A 61 2.37 -3.85 -18.04
CA ASP A 61 1.63 -2.78 -18.69
C ASP A 61 2.16 -1.38 -18.39
N MET A 62 2.90 -1.19 -17.29
CA MET A 62 3.46 0.10 -16.89
C MET A 62 4.59 -0.06 -15.87
N THR A 63 5.30 1.03 -15.58
CA THR A 63 6.26 1.02 -14.46
C THR A 63 5.54 1.12 -13.12
N GLY A 64 6.15 0.62 -12.05
CA GLY A 64 5.65 0.80 -10.68
C GLY A 64 5.54 2.27 -10.27
N ILE A 65 6.38 3.15 -10.83
CA ILE A 65 6.30 4.61 -10.63
C ILE A 65 5.04 5.18 -11.30
N ASP A 66 4.71 4.73 -12.51
CA ASP A 66 3.50 5.18 -13.20
C ASP A 66 2.23 4.67 -12.52
N ALA A 67 2.22 3.40 -12.10
CA ALA A 67 1.15 2.84 -11.28
C ALA A 67 0.98 3.61 -9.96
N SER A 68 2.08 3.93 -9.26
CA SER A 68 2.06 4.76 -8.05
C SER A 68 1.39 6.11 -8.30
N ARG A 69 1.71 6.77 -9.42
CA ARG A 69 1.12 8.07 -9.77
C ARG A 69 -0.39 7.97 -9.96
N LEU A 70 -0.86 6.92 -10.64
CA LEU A 70 -2.30 6.68 -10.86
C LEU A 70 -3.02 6.39 -9.54
N LEU A 71 -2.42 5.57 -8.67
CA LEU A 71 -2.97 5.23 -7.35
C LEU A 71 -3.04 6.46 -6.45
N HIS A 72 -1.96 7.24 -6.37
CA HIS A 72 -1.89 8.43 -5.52
C HIS A 72 -2.87 9.54 -5.94
N ALA A 73 -3.12 9.66 -7.24
CA ALA A 73 -4.07 10.63 -7.80
C ALA A 73 -5.55 10.23 -7.61
N ASP A 74 -5.85 8.98 -7.29
CA ASP A 74 -7.23 8.50 -7.13
C ASP A 74 -7.73 8.70 -5.70
N LEU A 75 -8.60 9.70 -5.51
CA LEU A 75 -9.16 10.08 -4.21
C LEU A 75 -9.92 8.95 -3.50
N ARG A 76 -10.36 7.92 -4.22
CA ARG A 76 -11.09 6.79 -3.62
C ARG A 76 -10.19 5.83 -2.85
N ILE A 77 -8.91 5.85 -3.14
CA ILE A 77 -7.91 4.97 -2.51
C ILE A 77 -7.47 5.57 -1.16
N GLY A 78 -7.38 6.90 -1.10
CA GLY A 78 -6.97 7.64 0.10
C GLY A 78 -5.49 8.00 0.07
N HIS A 79 -5.18 9.27 0.33
CA HIS A 79 -3.81 9.79 0.26
C HIS A 79 -2.87 9.25 1.35
N ASN A 80 -3.43 8.70 2.41
CA ASN A 80 -2.69 8.09 3.52
C ASN A 80 -2.34 6.62 3.28
N VAL A 81 -2.75 6.01 2.16
CA VAL A 81 -2.38 4.63 1.83
C VAL A 81 -0.91 4.59 1.41
N PRO A 82 -0.05 3.84 2.13
CA PRO A 82 1.35 3.70 1.78
C PRO A 82 1.52 2.91 0.49
N ILE A 83 2.30 3.48 -0.45
CA ILE A 83 2.66 2.84 -1.71
C ILE A 83 4.17 2.58 -1.70
N LEU A 84 4.58 1.31 -1.80
CA LEU A 84 5.98 0.90 -1.81
C LEU A 84 6.33 0.30 -3.17
N ILE A 85 7.48 0.66 -3.72
CA ILE A 85 7.98 0.08 -4.97
C ILE A 85 9.01 -1.01 -4.66
N ILE A 86 8.78 -2.22 -5.13
CA ILE A 86 9.68 -3.36 -5.02
C ILE A 86 10.60 -3.35 -6.24
N ALA A 87 11.90 -3.13 -6.03
CA ALA A 87 12.90 -3.08 -7.09
C ALA A 87 13.99 -4.13 -6.87
N THR A 88 14.46 -4.74 -7.96
CA THR A 88 15.59 -5.66 -7.93
C THR A 88 16.93 -4.94 -7.80
N ASP A 89 17.06 -3.90 -8.60
CA ASP A 89 18.22 -3.05 -8.59
C ASP A 89 18.05 -1.88 -7.63
N LYS A 90 19.18 -1.31 -7.23
CA LYS A 90 19.17 -0.08 -6.46
C LYS A 90 18.66 1.05 -7.37
N PRO A 91 17.59 1.77 -6.98
CA PRO A 91 17.08 2.86 -7.80
C PRO A 91 18.13 3.96 -7.96
N THR A 92 18.21 4.55 -9.15
CA THR A 92 19.03 5.74 -9.36
C THR A 92 18.48 6.92 -8.54
N PRO A 93 19.29 7.97 -8.28
CA PRO A 93 18.79 9.19 -7.63
C PRO A 93 17.56 9.77 -8.34
N GLU A 94 17.53 9.74 -9.67
CA GLU A 94 16.43 10.25 -10.50
C GLU A 94 15.17 9.38 -10.34
N GLN A 95 15.31 8.05 -10.37
CA GLN A 95 14.19 7.14 -10.13
C GLN A 95 13.61 7.32 -8.72
N ARG A 96 14.48 7.51 -7.73
CA ARG A 96 14.05 7.77 -6.35
C ARG A 96 13.26 9.06 -6.22
N VAL A 97 13.73 10.15 -6.82
CA VAL A 97 12.99 11.43 -6.85
C VAL A 97 11.69 11.29 -7.63
N ALA A 98 11.68 10.59 -8.76
CA ALA A 98 10.50 10.38 -9.58
C ALA A 98 9.41 9.58 -8.84
N ALA A 99 9.79 8.55 -8.10
CA ALA A 99 8.86 7.76 -7.28
C ALA A 99 8.22 8.59 -6.16
N LEU A 100 9.03 9.35 -5.40
CA LEU A 100 8.51 10.22 -4.34
C LEU A 100 7.53 11.26 -4.91
N ARG A 101 7.84 11.84 -6.07
CA ARG A 101 6.92 12.75 -6.78
C ARG A 101 5.65 12.06 -7.28
N ALA A 102 5.72 10.76 -7.57
CA ALA A 102 4.59 9.93 -7.96
C ALA A 102 3.78 9.43 -6.75
N GLY A 103 4.09 9.88 -5.53
CA GLY A 103 3.37 9.50 -4.31
C GLY A 103 3.82 8.17 -3.71
N ALA A 104 4.91 7.56 -4.19
CA ALA A 104 5.50 6.42 -3.51
C ALA A 104 6.14 6.86 -2.19
N TRP A 105 6.00 6.04 -1.16
CA TRP A 105 6.53 6.31 0.16
C TRP A 105 7.94 5.76 0.31
N ASP A 106 8.25 4.64 -0.35
CA ASP A 106 9.60 4.10 -0.36
C ASP A 106 9.85 3.10 -1.49
N PHE A 107 11.12 2.78 -1.68
CA PHE A 107 11.59 1.59 -2.36
C PHE A 107 11.91 0.48 -1.37
N VAL A 108 11.64 -0.74 -1.78
CA VAL A 108 12.03 -1.97 -1.11
C VAL A 108 12.86 -2.79 -2.07
N ARG A 109 14.00 -3.30 -1.60
CA ARG A 109 14.88 -4.12 -2.43
C ARG A 109 14.43 -5.58 -2.44
N HIS A 110 14.49 -6.23 -3.61
CA HIS A 110 14.22 -7.66 -3.76
C HIS A 110 15.20 -8.35 -4.74
N PRO A 111 15.92 -9.42 -4.41
CA PRO A 111 15.90 -10.16 -3.16
C PRO A 111 16.45 -9.30 -2.02
N GLY A 112 15.72 -9.30 -0.91
CA GLY A 112 16.02 -8.63 0.35
C GLY A 112 15.42 -9.47 1.49
N ASP A 113 15.64 -9.09 2.74
CA ASP A 113 15.11 -9.84 3.88
C ASP A 113 13.58 -9.67 3.98
N PRO A 114 12.78 -10.74 3.76
CA PRO A 114 11.32 -10.65 3.84
C PRO A 114 10.81 -10.16 5.20
N GLU A 115 11.56 -10.43 6.27
CA GLU A 115 11.22 -10.00 7.63
C GLU A 115 11.43 -8.49 7.81
N GLU A 116 12.52 -7.94 7.26
CA GLU A 116 12.77 -6.49 7.25
C GLU A 116 11.65 -5.76 6.51
N VAL A 117 11.28 -6.25 5.32
CA VAL A 117 10.19 -5.68 4.53
C VAL A 117 8.86 -5.73 5.28
N ALA A 118 8.55 -6.87 5.90
CA ALA A 118 7.31 -7.04 6.66
C ALA A 118 7.25 -6.10 7.87
N LEU A 119 8.35 -5.89 8.60
CA LEU A 119 8.43 -4.93 9.72
C LEU A 119 8.26 -3.49 9.27
N LYS A 120 8.86 -3.14 8.12
CA LYS A 120 8.72 -1.82 7.52
C LYS A 120 7.28 -1.55 7.07
N LEU A 121 6.67 -2.53 6.42
CA LEU A 121 5.25 -2.48 6.03
C LEU A 121 4.34 -2.32 7.25
N GLN A 122 4.62 -3.06 8.33
CA GLN A 122 3.88 -2.95 9.59
C GLN A 122 3.89 -1.52 10.14
N THR A 123 5.04 -0.85 10.10
CA THR A 123 5.17 0.54 10.54
C THR A 123 4.24 1.47 9.76
N TYR A 124 4.21 1.34 8.43
CA TYR A 124 3.35 2.19 7.60
C TYR A 124 1.87 1.89 7.74
N VAL A 125 1.50 0.61 7.79
CA VAL A 125 0.12 0.17 8.00
C VAL A 125 -0.41 0.68 9.33
N GLN A 126 0.41 0.62 10.39
CA GLN A 126 0.02 1.15 11.70
C GLN A 126 -0.18 2.67 11.66
N ALA A 127 0.70 3.40 10.97
CA ALA A 127 0.54 4.85 10.80
C ALA A 127 -0.76 5.19 10.06
N LYS A 128 -1.06 4.52 8.95
CA LYS A 128 -2.30 4.68 8.18
C LYS A 128 -3.53 4.40 9.03
N ARG A 129 -3.55 3.26 9.75
CA ARG A 129 -4.68 2.87 10.60
C ARG A 129 -4.89 3.80 11.79
N ASN A 130 -3.82 4.31 12.40
CA ASN A 130 -3.95 5.32 13.47
C ASN A 130 -4.60 6.60 12.94
N ILE A 131 -4.23 7.02 11.73
CA ILE A 131 -4.85 8.16 11.05
C ILE A 131 -6.34 7.87 10.76
N ASP A 132 -6.68 6.68 10.24
CA ASP A 132 -8.06 6.30 9.98
C ASP A 132 -8.92 6.30 11.25
N VAL A 133 -8.39 5.78 12.36
CA VAL A 133 -9.08 5.79 13.67
C VAL A 133 -9.28 7.23 14.15
N ALA A 134 -8.24 8.06 14.10
CA ALA A 134 -8.33 9.45 14.51
C ALA A 134 -9.34 10.24 13.66
N PHE A 135 -9.43 9.98 12.36
CA PHE A 135 -10.47 10.55 11.51
C PHE A 135 -11.86 10.04 11.88
N ALA A 136 -12.02 8.73 12.08
CA ALA A 136 -13.31 8.16 12.47
C ALA A 136 -13.80 8.71 13.81
N GLU A 137 -12.92 8.89 14.79
CA GLU A 137 -13.23 9.46 16.10
C GLU A 137 -13.44 10.99 16.04
N GLY A 138 -12.66 11.71 15.24
CA GLY A 138 -12.79 13.15 15.05
C GLY A 138 -14.04 13.57 14.26
N LEU A 139 -14.64 12.64 13.49
CA LEU A 139 -15.94 12.81 12.84
C LEU A 139 -17.13 12.52 13.77
N ILE A 140 -16.89 12.18 15.04
CA ILE A 140 -17.93 12.02 16.05
C ILE A 140 -17.94 13.27 16.92
N ASP A 141 -18.99 14.09 16.81
CA ASP A 141 -19.21 15.18 17.76
C ASP A 141 -19.45 14.59 19.16
N PRO A 142 -18.57 14.87 20.15
CA PRO A 142 -18.69 14.29 21.50
C PRO A 142 -19.95 14.74 22.24
N ALA A 143 -20.63 15.81 21.79
CA ALA A 143 -21.87 16.29 22.39
C ALA A 143 -23.13 15.59 21.84
N THR A 144 -23.09 15.02 20.62
CA THR A 144 -24.30 14.52 19.95
C THR A 144 -24.19 13.11 19.40
N GLY A 145 -22.98 12.56 19.21
CA GLY A 145 -22.77 11.21 18.69
C GLY A 145 -23.18 11.02 17.22
N LEU A 146 -23.42 12.11 16.48
CA LEU A 146 -23.81 12.08 15.06
C LEU A 146 -22.63 12.47 14.15
N HIS A 147 -22.63 11.91 12.93
CA HIS A 147 -21.63 12.21 11.90
C HIS A 147 -21.92 13.55 11.21
N SER A 148 -20.89 14.40 11.07
CA SER A 148 -20.92 15.63 10.25
C SER A 148 -20.63 15.35 8.78
#